data_AF-A0A6M5YFE9-F1
#
_entry.id   AF-A0A6M5YFE9-F1
#
_cell.length_a   1.000
_cell.length_b   1.000
_cell.length_c   1.000
_cell.angle_alpha   90.00
_cell.angle_beta   90.00
_cell.angle_gamma   90.00
#
_symmetry.space_group_name_H-M   'P 1'
#
loop_
_entity.id
_entity.type
_entity.pdbx_description
1 polymer ?
#
loop_
_entity_poly.entity_id
_entity_poly.type
_entity_poly.pdbx_seq_one_letter_code
_entity_poly.pdbx_strand_id
1 'polypeptide(L)'
;MKKDINFLPVEGVQVVIARKENLTGEYDWQVYLINQNTVPIKTVFVTSKGYGKKDEEEQKTSTLRHFFAEVQPGAHEVVETIMPDVFHLNNEYWVSYYIDNQVFDKKFIFVPDSIVEENLVTVPALGLEGILHE
;
A
#
# COMPACT_ATOMS: atom_id res chain seq x y z
N MET A 1 -1.56 28.76 -10.26
CA MET A 1 -1.09 28.28 -11.58
C MET A 1 -0.73 26.81 -11.43
N LYS A 2 -1.65 25.91 -11.77
CA LYS A 2 -1.39 24.46 -11.74
C LYS A 2 -0.77 24.12 -13.09
N LYS A 3 0.54 23.88 -13.11
CA LYS A 3 1.18 23.30 -14.31
C LYS A 3 0.66 21.88 -14.43
N ASP A 4 0.15 21.54 -15.60
CA ASP A 4 -0.29 20.20 -15.97
C ASP A 4 0.85 19.22 -15.73
N ILE A 5 0.71 18.39 -14.70
CA ILE A 5 1.59 17.26 -14.43
C ILE A 5 1.13 16.16 -15.37
N ASN A 6 1.93 15.84 -16.38
CA ASN A 6 1.70 14.67 -17.22
C ASN A 6 1.85 13.42 -16.35
N PHE A 7 0.73 12.79 -16.00
CA PHE A 7 0.70 11.48 -15.38
C PHE A 7 1.06 10.44 -16.45
N LEU A 8 2.31 9.98 -16.45
CA LEU A 8 2.69 8.76 -17.17
C LEU A 8 2.04 7.55 -16.46
N PRO A 9 1.72 6.46 -17.16
CA PRO A 9 1.27 5.23 -16.51
C PRO A 9 2.31 4.83 -15.47
N VAL A 10 1.89 4.76 -14.21
CA VAL A 10 2.75 4.46 -13.08
C VAL A 10 3.05 2.97 -13.09
N GLU A 11 4.15 2.62 -13.75
CA GLU A 11 4.75 1.28 -13.71
C GLU A 11 5.89 1.31 -12.68
N GLY A 12 5.95 0.30 -11.81
CA GLY A 12 7.13 0.06 -10.95
C GLY A 12 6.99 0.31 -9.45
N VAL A 13 5.85 0.75 -8.93
CA VAL A 13 5.58 0.77 -7.48
C VAL A 13 4.34 -0.07 -7.19
N GLN A 14 4.43 -0.89 -6.14
CA GLN A 14 3.35 -1.77 -5.70
C GLN A 14 3.07 -1.57 -4.22
N VAL A 15 1.80 -1.67 -3.83
CA VAL A 15 1.40 -1.79 -2.42
C VAL A 15 0.88 -3.19 -2.18
N VAL A 16 1.32 -3.79 -1.09
CA VAL A 16 1.02 -5.18 -0.74
C VAL A 16 0.55 -5.25 0.71
N ILE A 17 -0.57 -5.94 0.95
CA ILE A 17 -1.00 -6.29 2.31
C ILE A 17 -0.57 -7.73 2.56
N ALA A 18 0.47 -7.93 3.38
CA ALA A 18 1.03 -9.25 3.64
C ALA A 18 0.88 -9.64 5.11
N ARG A 19 0.85 -10.96 5.35
CA ARG A 19 0.69 -11.54 6.68
C ARG A 19 1.88 -12.41 7.05
N LYS A 20 2.18 -12.47 8.35
CA LYS A 20 3.13 -13.40 8.94
C LYS A 20 2.50 -14.07 10.15
N GLU A 21 2.62 -15.39 10.24
CA GLU A 21 2.17 -16.11 11.42
C GLU A 21 3.03 -15.75 12.64
N ASN A 22 2.38 -15.47 13.76
CA ASN A 22 3.03 -15.13 15.02
C ASN A 22 3.09 -16.35 15.96
N LEU A 23 3.70 -16.18 17.14
CA LEU A 23 3.92 -17.31 18.07
C LEU A 23 2.63 -17.89 18.66
N THR A 24 1.50 -17.21 18.53
CA THR A 24 0.19 -17.66 19.03
C THR A 24 -0.65 -18.36 17.96
N GLY A 25 -0.13 -18.49 16.73
CA GLY A 25 -0.87 -19.05 15.60
C GLY A 25 -1.86 -18.08 14.96
N GLU A 26 -1.76 -16.78 15.28
CA GLU A 26 -2.49 -15.71 14.62
C GLU A 26 -1.62 -15.06 13.53
N TYR A 27 -2.21 -14.15 12.75
CA TYR A 27 -1.51 -13.46 11.67
C TYR A 27 -1.30 -11.98 11.99
N ASP A 28 -0.05 -11.54 11.94
CA ASP A 28 0.31 -10.12 11.97
C ASP A 28 0.27 -9.60 10.53
N TRP A 29 -0.58 -8.59 10.29
CA TRP A 29 -0.77 -8.00 8.97
C TRP A 29 -0.08 -6.66 8.84
N GLN A 30 0.64 -6.49 7.74
CA GLN A 30 1.39 -5.27 7.46
C GLN A 30 1.21 -4.86 6.00
N VAL A 31 1.25 -3.55 5.81
CA VAL A 31 1.19 -2.91 4.49
C VAL A 31 2.61 -2.58 4.07
N TYR A 32 2.98 -3.02 2.88
CA TYR A 32 4.30 -2.85 2.30
C TYR A 32 4.21 -1.98 1.05
N LEU A 33 5.18 -1.09 0.90
CA LEU A 33 5.48 -0.42 -0.36
C LEU A 33 6.68 -1.13 -0.99
N ILE A 34 6.56 -1.59 -2.23
CA ILE A 34 7.63 -2.26 -2.96
C ILE A 34 8.02 -1.41 -4.17
N ASN A 35 9.31 -1.10 -4.28
CA ASN A 35 9.86 -0.46 -5.47
C ASN A 35 10.32 -1.52 -6.47
N GLN A 36 9.50 -1.79 -7.48
CA GLN A 36 9.84 -2.66 -8.61
C GLN A 36 10.59 -1.95 -9.75
N ASN A 37 10.79 -0.63 -9.66
CA ASN A 37 11.61 0.09 -10.63
C ASN A 37 13.06 -0.40 -10.58
N THR A 38 13.77 -0.23 -11.70
CA THR A 38 15.22 -0.44 -11.76
C THR A 38 16.02 0.75 -11.21
N VAL A 39 15.35 1.78 -10.68
CA VAL A 39 15.93 3.02 -10.14
C VAL A 39 15.34 3.32 -8.75
N PRO A 40 16.09 3.99 -7.86
CA PRO A 40 15.58 4.37 -6.55
C PRO A 40 14.45 5.40 -6.70
N ILE A 41 13.41 5.25 -5.90
CA ILE A 41 12.37 6.27 -5.73
C ILE A 41 12.71 7.11 -4.50
N LYS A 42 12.49 8.42 -4.58
CA LYS A 42 12.87 9.39 -3.54
C LYS A 42 11.67 10.18 -3.04
N THR A 43 11.81 10.71 -1.83
CA THR A 43 10.81 11.60 -1.22
C THR A 43 9.41 10.98 -1.29
N VAL A 44 9.30 9.73 -0.82
CA VAL A 44 8.08 8.96 -0.93
C VAL A 44 7.13 9.34 0.19
N PHE A 45 5.91 9.73 -0.18
CA PHE A 45 4.81 9.97 0.74
C PHE A 45 3.75 8.91 0.53
N VAL A 46 3.30 8.28 1.62
CA VAL A 46 2.14 7.38 1.59
C VAL A 46 1.08 7.95 2.51
N THR A 47 -0.10 8.24 1.97
CA THR A 47 -1.28 8.63 2.75
C THR A 47 -2.24 7.45 2.80
N SER A 48 -2.51 6.92 3.99
CA SER A 48 -3.47 5.82 4.20
C SER A 48 -4.77 6.34 4.81
N LYS A 49 -5.90 5.75 4.40
CA LYS A 49 -7.22 5.94 5.03
C LYS A 49 -8.14 4.79 4.66
N GLY A 50 -9.07 4.49 5.55
CA GLY A 50 -10.16 3.54 5.35
C GLY A 50 -11.50 4.26 5.25
N TYR A 51 -12.37 3.85 4.32
CA TYR A 51 -13.73 4.37 4.23
C TYR A 51 -14.70 3.33 3.68
N GLY A 52 -15.94 3.36 4.17
CA GLY A 52 -16.98 2.46 3.72
C GLY A 52 -18.23 2.58 4.57
N LYS A 53 -19.02 1.52 4.59
CA LYS A 53 -20.17 1.39 5.47
C LYS A 53 -20.07 0.09 6.27
N LYS A 54 -20.52 0.13 7.51
CA LYS A 54 -20.76 -1.05 8.34
C LYS A 54 -22.17 -0.92 8.92
N ASP A 55 -23.01 -1.92 8.70
CA ASP A 55 -24.41 -1.91 9.17
C ASP A 55 -25.18 -0.63 8.76
N GLU A 56 -24.99 -0.20 7.50
CA GLU A 56 -25.55 1.03 6.90
C GLU A 56 -25.01 2.37 7.44
N GLU A 57 -24.18 2.36 8.48
CA GLU A 57 -23.51 3.55 9.01
C GLU A 57 -22.19 3.85 8.29
N GLU A 58 -21.88 5.13 8.06
CA GLU A 58 -20.59 5.54 7.49
C GLU A 58 -19.46 5.28 8.48
N GLN A 59 -18.48 4.49 8.07
CA GLN A 59 -17.26 4.25 8.83
C GLN A 59 -16.06 4.84 8.08
N LYS A 60 -15.24 5.61 8.79
CA LYS A 60 -13.99 6.21 8.28
C LYS A 60 -12.91 6.04 9.33
N THR A 61 -11.70 5.70 8.89
CA THR A 61 -10.53 5.70 9.77
C THR A 61 -9.82 7.05 9.72
N SER A 62 -8.90 7.28 10.66
CA SER A 62 -8.01 8.43 10.61
C SER A 62 -7.12 8.37 9.37
N THR A 63 -6.79 9.53 8.81
CA THR A 63 -5.80 9.63 7.74
C THR A 63 -4.40 9.63 8.33
N LEU A 64 -3.58 8.64 7.98
CA LEU A 64 -2.18 8.57 8.38
C LEU A 64 -1.28 8.97 7.21
N ARG A 65 -0.08 9.47 7.54
CA ARG A 65 0.91 9.95 6.58
C ARG A 65 2.27 9.40 6.94
N HIS A 66 2.87 8.72 5.99
CA HIS A 66 4.18 8.08 6.10
C HIS A 66 5.13 8.75 5.13
N PHE A 67 6.39 8.85 5.52
CA PHE A 67 7.44 9.44 4.70
C PHE A 67 8.66 8.53 4.69
N PHE A 68 9.16 8.24 3.49
CA PHE A 68 10.40 7.52 3.26
C PHE A 68 11.30 8.40 2.39
N ALA A 69 12.54 8.63 2.85
CA ALA A 69 13.46 9.49 2.13
C ALA A 69 13.84 8.90 0.76
N GLU A 70 14.02 7.58 0.70
CA GLU A 70 14.39 6.83 -0.48
C GLU A 70 14.01 5.36 -0.32
N VAL A 71 13.58 4.71 -1.41
CA VAL A 71 13.40 3.25 -1.49
C VAL A 71 14.18 2.74 -2.70
N GLN A 72 15.16 1.87 -2.43
CA GLN A 72 16.07 1.35 -3.45
C GLN A 72 15.38 0.43 -4.46
N PRO A 73 15.94 0.21 -5.67
CA PRO A 73 15.42 -0.76 -6.64
C PRO A 73 15.26 -2.16 -6.01
N GLY A 74 14.08 -2.76 -6.18
CA GLY A 74 13.74 -4.08 -5.61
C GLY A 74 13.58 -4.10 -4.08
N ALA A 75 13.76 -2.97 -3.39
CA ALA A 75 13.58 -2.88 -1.95
C ALA A 75 12.11 -2.60 -1.59
N HIS A 76 11.80 -2.75 -0.31
CA HIS A 76 10.49 -2.48 0.24
C HIS A 76 10.58 -1.75 1.58
N GLU A 77 9.50 -1.05 1.93
CA GLU A 77 9.32 -0.40 3.22
C GLU A 77 7.99 -0.82 3.84
N VAL A 78 7.97 -0.96 5.17
CA VAL A 78 6.73 -1.19 5.92
C VAL A 78 6.04 0.16 6.10
N VAL A 79 4.84 0.29 5.54
CA VAL A 79 4.01 1.50 5.66
C VAL A 79 3.35 1.54 7.03
N GLU A 80 2.54 0.54 7.35
CA GLU A 80 1.80 0.46 8.59
C GLU A 80 1.41 -0.98 8.96
N THR A 81 1.06 -1.20 10.22
CA THR A 81 0.33 -2.40 10.64
C THR A 81 -1.15 -2.17 10.39
N ILE A 82 -1.84 -3.16 9.83
CA ILE A 82 -3.28 -3.08 9.56
C ILE A 82 -4.02 -4.17 10.34
N MET A 83 -5.15 -3.83 10.94
CA MET A 83 -5.95 -4.79 11.70
C MET A 83 -7.05 -5.41 10.83
N PRO A 84 -7.38 -6.70 10.98
CA PRO A 84 -8.49 -7.33 10.24
C PRO A 84 -9.83 -6.60 10.39
N ASP A 85 -10.05 -5.91 11.51
CA ASP A 85 -11.24 -5.10 11.79
C ASP A 85 -11.49 -3.95 10.81
N VAL A 86 -10.54 -3.62 9.93
CA VAL A 86 -10.73 -2.62 8.86
C VAL A 86 -10.79 -3.23 7.46
N PHE A 87 -10.70 -4.56 7.31
CA PHE A 87 -10.71 -5.21 6.00
C PHE A 87 -12.07 -5.13 5.29
N HIS A 88 -13.15 -4.87 6.04
CA HIS A 88 -14.48 -4.59 5.47
C HIS A 88 -14.61 -3.17 4.88
N LEU A 89 -13.59 -2.34 4.99
CA LEU A 89 -13.55 -0.99 4.41
C LEU A 89 -12.78 -0.99 3.09
N ASN A 90 -12.98 0.06 2.30
CA ASN A 90 -12.01 0.40 1.25
C ASN A 90 -10.78 0.98 1.94
N ASN A 91 -9.66 0.27 1.87
CA ASN A 91 -8.37 0.73 2.38
C ASN A 91 -7.61 1.39 1.23
N GLU A 92 -7.53 2.72 1.24
CA GLU A 92 -6.88 3.53 0.22
C GLU A 92 -5.48 3.93 0.66
N TYR A 93 -4.50 3.65 -0.20
CA TYR A 93 -3.11 4.06 -0.09
C TYR A 93 -2.76 4.96 -1.27
N TRP A 94 -2.61 6.25 -1.02
CA TRP A 94 -2.13 7.18 -2.02
C TRP A 94 -0.62 7.37 -1.84
N VAL A 95 0.13 6.83 -2.81
CA VAL A 95 1.59 6.91 -2.86
C VAL A 95 1.99 8.02 -3.84
N SER A 96 2.84 8.93 -3.38
CA SER A 96 3.51 9.97 -4.16
C SER A 96 5.01 9.78 -4.04
N TYR A 97 5.76 9.82 -5.13
CA TYR A 97 7.21 9.64 -5.10
C TYR A 97 7.89 10.35 -6.27
N TYR A 98 9.21 10.49 -6.16
CA TYR A 98 10.05 11.07 -7.21
C TYR A 98 10.95 10.03 -7.85
N ILE A 99 11.05 10.06 -9.16
CA ILE A 99 12.18 9.49 -9.91
C ILE A 99 12.89 10.68 -10.54
N ASP A 100 14.16 10.87 -10.21
CA ASP A 100 14.95 12.06 -10.54
C ASP A 100 14.23 13.37 -10.14
N ASN A 101 13.77 14.15 -11.12
CA ASN A 101 13.08 15.42 -10.92
C ASN A 101 11.58 15.35 -11.24
N GLN A 102 11.06 14.17 -11.55
CA GLN A 102 9.65 13.96 -11.90
C GLN A 102 8.90 13.32 -10.73
N VAL A 103 7.72 13.88 -10.42
CA VAL A 103 6.80 13.34 -9.42
C VAL A 103 5.82 12.37 -10.08
N PHE A 104 5.51 11.30 -9.37
CA PHE A 104 4.56 10.26 -9.73
C PHE A 104 3.58 10.06 -8.57
N ASP A 105 2.32 9.82 -8.88
CA ASP A 105 1.27 9.60 -7.91
C ASP A 105 0.40 8.41 -8.32
N LYS A 106 0.15 7.49 -7.40
CA LYS A 106 -0.75 6.36 -7.62
C LYS A 106 -1.60 6.08 -6.39
N LYS A 107 -2.86 5.70 -6.62
CA LYS A 107 -3.77 5.26 -5.58
C LYS A 107 -4.00 3.76 -5.71
N PHE A 108 -3.83 3.06 -4.60
CA PHE A 108 -4.13 1.65 -4.45
C PHE A 108 -5.34 1.53 -3.52
N ILE A 109 -6.37 0.79 -3.91
CA ILE A 109 -7.60 0.67 -3.13
C ILE A 109 -7.90 -0.80 -2.94
N PHE A 110 -7.67 -1.30 -1.73
CA PHE A 110 -8.11 -2.64 -1.33
C PHE A 110 -9.57 -2.53 -0.94
N VAL A 111 -10.44 -2.97 -1.84
CA VAL A 111 -11.90 -2.98 -1.62
C VAL A 111 -12.27 -4.04 -0.57
N PRO A 112 -13.46 -3.92 0.04
CA PRO A 112 -14.00 -4.98 0.89
C PRO A 112 -13.94 -6.33 0.17
N ASP A 113 -13.71 -7.40 0.93
CA ASP A 113 -13.61 -8.78 0.42
C ASP A 113 -12.40 -9.05 -0.50
N SER A 114 -11.50 -8.07 -0.70
CA SER A 114 -10.23 -8.32 -1.41
C SER A 114 -9.17 -8.93 -0.49
N ILE A 115 -9.20 -8.62 0.81
CA ILE A 115 -8.25 -9.10 1.81
C ILE A 115 -8.76 -10.39 2.45
N VAL A 116 -8.80 -11.45 1.65
CA VAL A 116 -9.33 -12.78 2.01
C VAL A 116 -8.34 -13.87 1.64
N GLU A 117 -8.47 -15.06 2.24
CA GLU A 117 -7.49 -16.14 2.06
C GLU A 117 -7.38 -16.61 0.61
N GLU A 118 -8.49 -16.60 -0.12
CA GLU A 118 -8.57 -17.05 -1.51
C GLU A 118 -7.75 -16.18 -2.47
N ASN A 119 -7.47 -14.93 -2.08
CA ASN A 119 -6.71 -13.98 -2.87
C ASN A 119 -5.23 -13.92 -2.47
N LEU A 120 -4.81 -14.69 -1.46
CA LEU A 120 -3.43 -14.74 -1.03
C LEU A 120 -2.54 -15.35 -2.10
N VAL A 121 -1.46 -14.65 -2.38
CA VAL A 121 -0.39 -15.12 -3.25
C VAL A 121 0.94 -15.01 -2.52
N THR A 122 1.89 -15.86 -2.89
CA THR A 122 3.28 -15.68 -2.47
C THR A 122 3.81 -14.38 -3.06
N VAL A 123 4.43 -13.56 -2.22
CA VAL A 123 5.09 -12.31 -2.60
C VAL A 123 6.60 -12.51 -2.48
N PRO A 124 7.30 -12.87 -3.57
CA PRO A 124 8.71 -13.28 -3.51
C PRO A 124 9.63 -12.19 -2.93
N ALA A 125 9.31 -10.92 -3.17
CA ALA A 125 10.06 -9.78 -2.65
C ALA A 125 10.03 -9.67 -1.11
N LEU A 126 9.02 -10.25 -0.46
CA LEU A 126 8.85 -10.25 1.00
C LEU A 126 9.15 -11.62 1.61
N GLY A 127 9.06 -12.70 0.82
CA GLY A 127 9.06 -14.06 1.35
C GLY A 127 7.83 -14.36 2.22
N LEU A 128 6.71 -13.65 1.97
CA LEU A 128 5.45 -13.74 2.72
C LEU A 128 4.29 -14.04 1.77
N GLU A 129 3.14 -14.38 2.35
CA GLU A 129 1.86 -14.40 1.64
C GLU A 129 1.17 -13.05 1.79
N GLY A 130 0.54 -12.57 0.71
CA GLY A 130 -0.17 -11.30 0.74
C GLY A 130 -1.08 -11.09 -0.45
N ILE A 131 -1.76 -9.95 -0.42
CA ILE A 131 -2.66 -9.46 -1.46
C ILE A 131 -1.93 -8.36 -2.22
N LEU A 132 -1.81 -8.55 -3.53
CA LEU A 132 -1.17 -7.60 -4.42
C LEU A 132 -2.20 -6.60 -4.95
N HIS A 133 -1.83 -5.32 -4.97
CA HIS A 133 -2.52 -4.33 -5.79
C HIS A 133 -1.50 -3.65 -6.68
N GLU A 134 -1.69 -3.75 -7.99
CA GLU A 134 -0.87 -3.08 -8.99
C GLU A 134 -1.34 -1.67 -9.25
#